data_AF-A0A925DLC7-F1
#
_entry.id   AF-A0A925DLC7-F1
#
_cell.length_a   1.000
_cell.length_b   1.000
_cell.length_c   1.000
_cell.angle_alpha   90.00
_cell.angle_beta   90.00
_cell.angle_gamma   90.00
#
_symmetry.space_group_name_H-M   'P 1'
#
loop_
_entity.id
_entity.type
_entity.pdbx_description
1 polymer ?
#
loop_
_entity_poly.entity_id
_entity_poly.type
_entity_poly.pdbx_seq_one_letter_code
_entity_poly.pdbx_strand_id
1 'polypeptide(L)' 'MSDLDTITHFINGAKVDTASGRYADVFNPALGEPVARVALGTAAEVDAA' A
#
# COMPACT_ATOMS: atom_id res chain seq x y z
N MET A 1 18.41 5.91 -7.27
CA MET A 1 17.42 5.02 -6.63
C MET A 1 16.10 5.73 -6.74
N SER A 2 15.22 5.28 -7.63
CA SER A 2 13.89 5.85 -7.73
C SER A 2 13.11 5.47 -6.48
N ASP A 3 12.50 6.43 -5.80
CA ASP A 3 11.54 6.11 -4.75
C ASP A 3 10.41 5.27 -5.36
N LEU A 4 10.10 4.13 -4.73
CA LEU A 4 8.99 3.28 -5.15
C LEU A 4 7.67 3.97 -4.81
N ASP A 5 6.77 4.05 -5.78
CA ASP A 5 5.43 4.58 -5.56
C ASP A 5 4.72 3.81 -4.44
N THR A 6 3.96 4.54 -3.63
CA THR A 6 3.20 3.98 -2.51
C THR A 6 1.73 3.94 -2.86
N ILE A 7 1.15 2.74 -2.85
CA ILE A 7 -0.28 2.51 -3.04
C ILE A 7 -0.94 2.53 -1.66
N THR A 8 -1.72 3.56 -1.39
CA THR A 8 -2.49 3.75 -0.14
C THR A 8 -3.90 3.20 -0.24
N HIS A 9 -4.61 3.08 0.88
CA HIS A 9 -6.05 2.80 0.88
C HIS A 9 -6.84 3.98 0.31
N PHE A 10 -8.07 3.74 -0.12
CA PHE A 10 -9.01 4.77 -0.53
C PHE A 10 -10.30 4.61 0.25
N ILE A 11 -10.56 5.53 1.17
CA ILE A 11 -11.66 5.46 2.14
C ILE A 11 -12.37 6.81 2.14
N ASN A 12 -13.71 6.80 2.10
CA ASN A 12 -14.54 8.02 2.11
C ASN A 12 -14.16 9.06 1.04
N GLY A 13 -13.78 8.61 -0.16
CA GLY A 13 -13.44 9.49 -1.28
C GLY A 13 -12.03 10.10 -1.21
N ALA A 14 -11.19 9.67 -0.28
CA ALA A 14 -9.83 10.17 -0.12
C ALA A 14 -8.80 9.04 -0.03
N LYS A 15 -7.55 9.35 -0.40
CA LYS A 15 -6.41 8.47 -0.14
C LYS A 15 -6.05 8.53 1.34
N VAL A 16 -5.97 7.36 1.98
CA VAL A 16 -5.66 7.19 3.40
C VAL A 16 -4.50 6.21 3.53
N ASP A 17 -3.40 6.65 4.14
CA ASP A 17 -2.25 5.80 4.42
C ASP A 17 -2.53 4.85 5.59
N THR A 18 -1.74 3.77 5.73
CA THR A 18 -1.96 2.84 6.85
C THR A 18 -1.42 3.37 8.18
N ALA A 19 -2.23 3.28 9.23
CA ALA A 19 -1.86 3.54 10.61
C ALA A 19 -0.86 2.50 11.17
N SER A 20 -0.71 1.33 10.54
CA SER A 20 0.25 0.32 11.00
C SER A 20 1.69 0.63 10.61
N GLY A 21 1.91 1.52 9.64
CA GLY A 21 3.22 1.76 9.03
C GLY A 21 3.82 0.53 8.32
N ARG A 22 3.03 -0.54 8.10
CA ARG A 22 3.50 -1.76 7.43
C ARG A 22 3.23 -1.68 5.93
N TYR A 23 4.20 -2.13 5.16
CA TYR A 23 4.12 -2.14 3.71
C TYR A 23 4.59 -3.49 3.16
N ALA A 24 4.10 -3.85 1.99
CA ALA A 24 4.60 -4.98 1.20
C ALA A 24 5.01 -4.51 -0.20
N ASP A 25 6.01 -5.16 -0.77
CA ASP A 25 6.44 -4.89 -2.13
C ASP A 25 5.46 -5.47 -3.15
N VAL A 26 5.18 -4.70 -4.20
CA VAL A 26 4.45 -5.13 -5.38
C VAL A 26 5.47 -5.50 -6.43
N PHE A 27 5.48 -6.78 -6.82
CA PHE A 27 6.47 -7.30 -7.76
C PHE A 27 5.95 -7.31 -9.20
N ASN A 28 6.85 -7.05 -10.15
CA ASN A 28 6.63 -7.38 -11.55
C ASN A 28 6.78 -8.91 -11.74
N PRO A 29 5.73 -9.64 -12.15
CA PRO A 29 5.78 -11.10 -12.24
C PRO A 29 6.71 -11.61 -13.34
N ALA A 30 7.07 -10.78 -14.34
CA ALA A 30 7.97 -11.17 -15.41
C ALA A 30 9.46 -11.05 -15.03
N LEU A 31 9.79 -10.17 -14.07
CA LEU A 31 11.17 -9.85 -13.69
C LEU A 31 11.51 -10.28 -12.26
N GLY A 32 10.51 -10.47 -11.41
CA GLY A 32 10.70 -10.74 -9.97
C GLY A 32 11.22 -9.54 -9.19
N GLU A 33 11.15 -8.33 -9.75
CA GLU A 33 11.64 -7.09 -9.14
C GLU A 33 10.49 -6.24 -8.60
N PRO A 34 10.68 -5.51 -7.49
CA PRO A 34 9.67 -4.62 -6.93
C PRO A 34 9.47 -3.37 -7.80
N VAL A 35 8.21 -2.99 -8.01
CA VAL A 35 7.81 -1.83 -8.82
C VAL A 35 7.01 -0.78 -8.04
N ALA A 36 6.47 -1.14 -6.88
CA ALA A 36 5.79 -0.25 -5.94
C ALA A 36 5.77 -0.89 -4.54
N ARG A 37 5.26 -0.16 -3.54
CA ARG A 37 4.88 -0.72 -2.25
C ARG A 37 3.41 -0.46 -1.95
N VAL A 38 2.74 -1.37 -1.26
CA VAL A 38 1.33 -1.24 -0.87
C VAL A 38 1.20 -1.16 0.65
N ALA A 39 0.36 -0.25 1.13
CA ALA A 39 0.00 -0.12 2.54
C ALA A 39 -0.76 -1.38 3.00
N LEU A 40 -0.33 -1.97 4.12
CA LEU A 40 -0.97 -3.15 4.69
C LEU A 40 -1.99 -2.77 5.76
N GLY A 41 -3.26 -2.99 5.44
CA GLY A 41 -4.38 -2.66 6.30
C GLY A 41 -4.38 -3.37 7.66
N THR A 42 -5.05 -2.73 8.60
CA THR A 42 -5.42 -3.23 9.93
C THR A 42 -6.91 -3.52 9.98
N ALA A 43 -7.36 -4.28 10.98
CA ALA A 43 -8.79 -4.52 11.18
C ALA A 43 -9.58 -3.20 11.35
N ALA A 44 -9.02 -2.23 12.09
CA ALA A 44 -9.68 -0.95 12.32
C ALA A 44 -9.86 -0.12 11.03
N GLU A 45 -8.93 -0.22 10.08
CA GLU A 45 -9.07 0.46 8.77
C GLU A 45 -10.10 -0.22 7.88
N VAL A 46 -10.28 -1.54 8.02
CA VAL A 46 -11.37 -2.26 7.37
C VAL A 46 -12.71 -1.84 7.96
N ASP A 47 -12.81 -1.68 9.27
CA ASP A 47 -14.04 -1.23 9.94
C ASP A 47 -14.43 0.23 9.57
N ALA A 48 -13.45 1.05 9.17
CA ALA A 48 -13.64 2.45 8.82
C ALA A 48 -13.98 2.71 7.33
N ALA A 49 -13.92 1.66 6.49
CA ALA A 49 -14.12 1.72 5.04
C ALA A 49 -15.59 1.52 4.64
#